data_AF-A0A1J5TJE9-F1
#
_entry.id   AF-A0A1J5TJE9-F1
#
_cell.length_a   1.000
_cell.length_b   1.000
_cell.length_c   1.000
_cell.angle_alpha   90.00
_cell.angle_beta   90.00
_cell.angle_gamma   90.00
#
_symmetry.space_group_name_H-M   'P 1'
#
loop_
_entity.id
_entity.type
_entity.pdbx_description
1 polymer ?
#
loop_
_entity_poly.entity_id
_entity_poly.type
_entity_poly.pdbx_seq_one_letter_code
_entity_poly.pdbx_strand_id
1 'polypeptide(L)'
;MASMVVTATRLFTVDEANSLLDLINPIIIELSDYSVKQEMLEEQLEEIMEEVKDDYRAALRPGWEELQIELENNINMVNNLTIELGKLGVEIDDPTLGVVNFPSLRGIETVFLSYRLGENKVRHWHDFDENYESRRTLEQELDIIKQ
;
A
#
# COMPACT_ATOMS: atom_id res chain seq x y z
N MET A 1 -11.16 -25.16 -11.73
CA MET A 1 -11.02 -24.14 -12.79
C MET A 1 -11.68 -22.87 -12.27
N ALA A 2 -11.01 -22.14 -11.39
CA ALA A 2 -11.51 -20.87 -10.91
C ALA A 2 -11.31 -19.85 -12.03
N SER A 3 -12.43 -19.31 -12.52
CA SER A 3 -12.46 -18.23 -13.48
C SER A 3 -11.86 -16.99 -12.82
N MET A 4 -10.62 -16.65 -13.16
CA MET A 4 -10.08 -15.33 -12.84
C MET A 4 -10.80 -14.35 -13.78
N VAL A 5 -11.70 -13.56 -13.21
CA VAL A 5 -12.17 -12.35 -13.87
C VAL A 5 -10.93 -11.49 -14.03
N VAL A 6 -10.41 -11.43 -15.26
CA VAL A 6 -9.37 -10.47 -15.62
C VAL A 6 -10.07 -9.12 -15.66
N THR A 7 -10.14 -8.46 -14.52
CA THR A 7 -10.46 -7.03 -14.48
C THR A 7 -9.35 -6.35 -15.27
N ALA A 8 -9.67 -5.68 -16.37
CA ALA A 8 -8.68 -4.97 -17.16
C ALA A 8 -8.02 -3.91 -16.28
N THR A 9 -6.77 -4.13 -15.87
CA THR A 9 -5.98 -3.19 -15.08
C THR A 9 -5.85 -1.89 -15.88
N ARG A 10 -6.28 -0.78 -15.27
CA ARG A 10 -6.12 0.55 -15.86
C ARG A 10 -4.63 0.84 -16.00
N LEU A 11 -4.20 1.20 -17.21
CA LEU A 11 -2.82 1.62 -17.47
C LEU A 11 -2.71 3.14 -17.41
N PHE A 12 -1.59 3.62 -16.90
CA PHE A 12 -1.31 5.04 -16.68
C PHE A 12 -0.14 5.52 -17.53
N THR A 13 -0.29 6.70 -18.10
CA THR A 13 0.84 7.55 -18.49
C THR A 13 1.48 8.19 -17.24
N VAL A 14 2.70 8.71 -17.38
CA VAL A 14 3.35 9.48 -16.30
C VAL A 14 2.55 10.72 -15.91
N ASP A 15 1.93 11.40 -16.88
CA ASP A 15 1.12 12.60 -16.64
C ASP A 15 -0.17 12.28 -15.89
N GLU A 16 -0.85 11.17 -16.22
CA GLU A 16 -2.04 10.72 -15.50
C GLU A 16 -1.71 10.32 -14.06
N ALA A 17 -0.60 9.60 -13.85
CA ALA A 17 -0.14 9.24 -12.51
C ALA A 17 0.17 10.48 -11.66
N ASN A 18 0.88 11.46 -12.25
CA ASN A 18 1.16 12.74 -11.59
C ASN A 18 -0.09 13.55 -11.28
N SER A 19 -1.08 13.55 -12.19
CA SER A 19 -2.34 14.27 -12.01
C SER A 19 -3.22 13.68 -10.90
N LEU A 20 -2.98 12.42 -10.52
CA LEU A 20 -3.69 11.78 -9.41
C LEU A 20 -3.07 12.08 -8.03
N LEU A 21 -1.83 12.55 -7.97
CA LEU A 21 -1.10 12.71 -6.70
C LEU A 21 -1.83 13.63 -5.71
N ASP A 22 -2.41 14.74 -6.18
CA ASP A 22 -3.18 15.65 -5.32
C ASP A 22 -4.40 14.98 -4.68
N LEU A 23 -5.00 14.01 -5.38
CA LEU A 23 -6.15 13.25 -4.89
C LEU A 23 -5.73 12.13 -3.93
N ILE A 24 -4.65 11.39 -4.25
CA ILE A 24 -4.28 10.18 -3.50
C ILE A 24 -3.35 10.46 -2.33
N ASN A 25 -2.57 11.55 -2.35
CA ASN A 25 -1.62 11.84 -1.28
C ASN A 25 -2.28 11.91 0.12
N PRO A 26 -3.43 12.57 0.31
CA PRO A 26 -4.13 12.53 1.59
C PRO A 26 -4.50 11.10 2.04
N ILE A 27 -4.93 10.26 1.09
CA ILE A 27 -5.31 8.86 1.36
C ILE A 27 -4.09 8.03 1.74
N ILE A 28 -2.95 8.22 1.06
CA ILE A 28 -1.69 7.53 1.36
C ILE A 28 -1.14 7.94 2.73
N ILE A 29 -1.26 9.22 3.11
CA ILE A 29 -0.88 9.71 4.45
C ILE A 29 -1.70 8.98 5.52
N GLU A 30 -3.02 8.97 5.36
CA GLU A 30 -3.91 8.30 6.31
C GLU A 30 -3.62 6.79 6.37
N LEU A 31 -3.42 6.14 5.22
CA LEU A 31 -3.05 4.73 5.14
C LEU A 31 -1.75 4.45 5.90
N SER A 32 -0.71 5.25 5.70
CA SER A 32 0.58 5.13 6.37
C SER A 32 0.42 5.25 7.89
N ASP A 33 -0.33 6.25 8.37
CA ASP A 33 -0.60 6.43 9.81
C ASP A 33 -1.32 5.22 10.42
N TYR A 34 -2.36 4.69 9.75
CA TYR A 34 -3.07 3.50 10.22
C TYR A 34 -2.21 2.23 10.12
N SER A 35 -1.36 2.09 9.11
CA SER A 35 -0.47 0.93 8.97
C SER A 35 0.62 0.90 10.03
N VAL A 36 1.27 2.04 10.32
CA VAL A 36 2.20 2.16 11.46
C VAL A 36 1.50 1.81 12.77
N LYS A 37 0.28 2.34 12.97
CA LYS A 37 -0.52 2.02 14.16
C LYS A 37 -0.86 0.54 14.24
N GLN A 38 -1.15 -0.11 13.10
CA GLN A 38 -1.43 -1.54 13.06
C GLN A 38 -0.25 -2.36 13.58
N GLU A 39 0.96 -2.10 13.07
CA GLU A 39 2.18 -2.78 13.51
C GLU A 39 2.38 -2.63 15.03
N MET A 40 2.18 -1.42 15.56
CA MET A 40 2.29 -1.17 17.01
C MET A 40 1.23 -1.92 17.84
N LEU A 41 0.01 -2.07 17.34
CA LEU A 41 -1.07 -2.79 18.03
C LEU A 41 -0.84 -4.31 17.99
N GLU A 42 -0.35 -4.82 16.87
CA GLU A 42 0.01 -6.22 16.69
C GLU A 42 1.18 -6.61 17.62
N GLU A 43 2.23 -5.77 17.70
CA GLU A 43 3.36 -5.97 18.62
C GLU A 43 2.90 -6.01 20.09
N GLN A 44 2.06 -5.06 20.51
CA GLN A 44 1.49 -5.05 21.87
C GLN A 44 0.67 -6.32 22.17
N LEU A 45 -0.07 -6.84 21.19
CA LEU A 45 -0.83 -8.06 21.35
C LEU A 45 0.09 -9.29 21.47
N GLU A 46 1.15 -9.34 20.66
CA GLU A 46 2.15 -10.40 20.71
C GLU A 46 2.89 -10.43 22.06
N GLU A 47 3.31 -9.28 22.59
CA GLU A 47 3.92 -9.17 23.92
C GLU A 47 3.00 -9.73 25.02
N ILE A 48 1.71 -9.38 24.99
CA ILE A 48 0.73 -9.92 25.94
C ILE A 48 0.61 -11.44 25.77
N MET A 49 0.55 -11.94 24.52
CA MET A 49 0.44 -13.38 24.25
C MET A 49 1.66 -14.18 24.73
N GLU A 50 2.86 -13.62 24.61
CA GLU A 50 4.08 -14.23 25.15
C GLU A 50 4.03 -14.32 26.68
N GLU A 51 3.59 -13.26 27.38
CA GLU A 51 3.39 -13.30 28.83
C GLU A 51 2.33 -14.34 29.26
N VAL A 52 1.25 -14.50 28.49
CA VAL A 52 0.16 -15.47 28.77
C VAL A 52 0.65 -16.92 28.69
N LYS A 53 1.62 -17.20 27.81
CA LYS A 53 2.17 -18.55 27.63
C LYS A 53 2.82 -19.09 28.91
N ASP A 54 3.34 -18.20 29.75
CA ASP A 54 3.94 -18.52 31.03
C ASP A 54 2.95 -18.39 32.22
N ASP A 55 1.88 -17.60 32.09
CA ASP A 55 0.77 -17.50 33.06
C ASP A 55 -0.60 -17.30 32.37
N TYR A 56 -1.45 -18.34 32.41
CA TYR A 56 -2.81 -18.36 31.85
C TYR A 56 -3.73 -17.23 32.33
N ARG A 57 -3.37 -16.49 33.39
CA ARG A 57 -4.15 -15.35 33.90
C ARG A 57 -4.01 -14.07 33.08
N ALA A 58 -3.04 -13.96 32.18
CA ALA A 58 -2.89 -12.75 31.38
C ALA A 58 -4.03 -12.55 30.35
N ALA A 59 -4.81 -13.62 30.05
CA ALA A 59 -6.10 -13.53 29.33
C ALA A 59 -7.24 -12.82 30.06
N LEU A 60 -7.01 -12.43 31.31
CA LEU A 60 -7.92 -11.64 32.12
C LEU A 60 -7.39 -10.22 32.34
N ARG A 61 -6.30 -9.80 31.66
CA ARG A 61 -5.76 -8.44 31.80
C ARG A 61 -6.80 -7.41 31.31
N PRO A 62 -7.13 -6.41 32.15
CA PRO A 62 -7.92 -5.27 31.73
C PRO A 62 -7.25 -4.60 30.53
N GLY A 63 -8.01 -4.30 29.48
CA GLY A 63 -7.53 -3.64 28.26
C GLY A 63 -7.22 -4.57 27.08
N TRP A 64 -7.17 -5.90 27.26
CA TRP A 64 -6.98 -6.82 26.12
C TRP A 64 -8.18 -6.71 25.15
N GLU A 65 -9.42 -6.88 25.62
CA GLU A 65 -10.61 -6.77 24.76
C GLU A 65 -10.68 -5.42 24.04
N GLU A 66 -10.31 -4.32 24.72
CA GLU A 66 -10.23 -2.98 24.13
C GLU A 66 -9.16 -2.90 23.03
N LEU A 67 -7.96 -3.48 23.26
CA LEU A 67 -6.87 -3.54 22.29
C LEU A 67 -7.27 -4.36 21.04
N GLN A 68 -7.99 -5.47 21.22
CA GLN A 68 -8.50 -6.27 20.10
C GLN A 68 -9.52 -5.50 19.26
N ILE A 69 -10.45 -4.80 19.92
CA ILE A 69 -11.43 -3.95 19.23
C ILE A 69 -10.72 -2.81 18.49
N GLU A 70 -9.71 -2.20 19.10
CA GLU A 70 -8.90 -1.15 18.46
C GLU A 70 -8.17 -1.67 17.22
N LEU A 71 -7.53 -2.84 17.31
CA LEU A 71 -6.86 -3.49 16.18
C LEU A 71 -7.85 -3.84 15.06
N GLU A 72 -9.00 -4.41 15.38
CA GLU A 72 -10.03 -4.73 14.37
C GLU A 72 -10.52 -3.46 13.65
N ASN A 73 -10.77 -2.38 14.39
CA ASN A 73 -11.14 -1.10 13.78
C ASN A 73 -10.01 -0.54 12.89
N ASN A 74 -8.76 -0.65 13.32
CA ASN A 74 -7.59 -0.22 12.57
C ASN A 74 -7.45 -0.99 11.24
N ILE A 75 -7.56 -2.33 11.29
CA ILE A 75 -7.54 -3.21 10.11
C ILE A 75 -8.66 -2.82 9.13
N ASN A 76 -9.86 -2.54 9.64
CA ASN A 76 -10.97 -2.09 8.80
C ASN A 76 -10.68 -0.76 8.09
N MET A 77 -10.01 0.19 8.76
CA MET A 77 -9.58 1.44 8.14
C MET A 77 -8.54 1.23 7.04
N VAL A 78 -7.49 0.45 7.31
CA VAL A 78 -6.46 0.09 6.31
C VAL A 78 -7.10 -0.57 5.09
N ASN A 79 -8.02 -1.52 5.29
CA ASN A 79 -8.74 -2.18 4.20
C ASN A 79 -9.59 -1.20 3.38
N ASN A 80 -10.30 -0.28 4.02
CA ASN A 80 -11.12 0.71 3.32
C ASN A 80 -10.29 1.65 2.45
N LEU A 81 -9.18 2.17 2.98
CA LEU A 81 -8.24 3.03 2.26
C LEU A 81 -7.57 2.28 1.09
N THR A 82 -7.20 1.01 1.31
CA THR A 82 -6.68 0.11 0.28
C THR A 82 -7.67 -0.06 -0.88
N ILE A 83 -8.94 -0.31 -0.56
CA ILE A 83 -10.00 -0.43 -1.57
C ILE A 83 -10.21 0.90 -2.31
N GLU A 84 -10.12 2.04 -1.62
CA GLU A 84 -10.25 3.36 -2.25
C GLU A 84 -9.15 3.62 -3.27
N LEU A 85 -7.88 3.38 -2.91
CA LEU A 85 -6.75 3.47 -3.84
C LEU A 85 -6.88 2.49 -5.00
N GLY A 86 -7.28 1.24 -4.72
CA GLY A 86 -7.51 0.21 -5.74
C GLY A 86 -8.59 0.61 -6.76
N LYS A 87 -9.66 1.29 -6.33
CA LYS A 87 -10.70 1.82 -7.24
C LYS A 87 -10.16 2.89 -8.19
N LEU A 88 -9.11 3.61 -7.80
CA LEU A 88 -8.45 4.59 -8.65
C LEU A 88 -7.48 3.94 -9.65
N GLY A 89 -7.17 2.65 -9.47
CA GLY A 89 -6.19 1.88 -10.23
C GLY A 89 -4.77 1.93 -9.64
N VAL A 90 -4.64 2.35 -8.39
CA VAL A 90 -3.37 2.44 -7.67
C VAL A 90 -3.13 1.14 -6.89
N GLU A 91 -1.95 0.57 -7.03
CA GLU A 91 -1.52 -0.60 -6.28
C GLU A 91 -0.62 -0.18 -5.11
N ILE A 92 -0.83 -0.76 -3.93
CA ILE A 92 -0.02 -0.46 -2.75
C ILE A 92 1.15 -1.43 -2.70
N ASP A 93 2.36 -0.90 -2.58
CA ASP A 93 3.60 -1.67 -2.47
C ASP A 93 4.04 -1.78 -1.00
N ASP A 94 4.13 -0.63 -0.32
CA ASP A 94 4.45 -0.54 1.11
C ASP A 94 3.55 0.52 1.75
N PRO A 95 2.50 0.12 2.50
CA PRO A 95 1.57 1.08 3.07
C PRO A 95 2.20 1.93 4.18
N THR A 96 3.09 1.34 4.99
CA THR A 96 3.77 2.00 6.11
C THR A 96 4.69 3.12 5.60
N LEU A 97 5.43 2.90 4.52
CA LEU A 97 6.27 3.91 3.87
C LEU A 97 5.53 4.80 2.86
N GLY A 98 4.25 4.53 2.60
CA GLY A 98 3.45 5.24 1.60
C GLY A 98 3.95 5.05 0.18
N VAL A 99 4.41 3.84 -0.17
CA VAL A 99 4.85 3.47 -1.51
C VAL A 99 3.68 2.86 -2.28
N VAL A 100 3.42 3.43 -3.45
CA VAL A 100 2.37 2.97 -4.36
C VAL A 100 2.89 2.90 -5.79
N ASN A 101 2.24 2.05 -6.57
CA ASN A 101 2.57 1.75 -7.94
C ASN A 101 1.37 2.00 -8.87
N PHE A 102 1.65 2.52 -10.05
CA PHE A 102 0.69 2.70 -11.13
C PHE A 102 1.06 1.76 -12.28
N PRO A 103 0.18 0.80 -12.65
CA PRO A 103 0.38 -0.03 -13.82
C PRO A 103 0.58 0.81 -15.10
N SER A 104 1.56 0.49 -15.91
CA SER A 104 1.87 1.23 -17.15
C SER A 104 2.44 0.29 -18.22
N LEU A 105 2.69 0.81 -19.42
CA LEU A 105 3.52 0.10 -20.40
C LEU A 105 4.75 0.91 -20.76
N ARG A 106 5.86 0.20 -20.93
CA ARG A 106 7.09 0.68 -21.53
C ARG A 106 7.27 -0.04 -22.87
N GLY A 107 6.98 0.64 -23.97
CA GLY A 107 6.82 0.00 -25.28
C GLY A 107 5.69 -1.04 -25.28
N ILE A 108 6.03 -2.33 -25.22
CA ILE A 108 5.07 -3.44 -25.14
C ILE A 108 5.09 -4.17 -23.79
N GLU A 109 6.00 -3.80 -22.90
CA GLU A 109 6.22 -4.45 -21.61
C GLU A 109 5.40 -3.74 -20.53
N THR A 110 4.72 -4.50 -19.68
CA THR A 110 4.03 -3.96 -18.51
C THR A 110 5.04 -3.64 -17.42
N VAL A 111 4.98 -2.41 -16.90
CA VAL A 111 5.86 -1.92 -15.83
C VAL A 111 5.02 -1.20 -14.78
N PHE A 112 5.56 -1.04 -13.58
CA PHE A 112 5.00 -0.12 -12.59
C PHE A 112 5.71 1.22 -12.65
N LEU A 113 4.95 2.30 -12.68
CA LEU A 113 5.45 3.62 -12.29
C LEU A 113 5.36 3.70 -10.76
N SER A 114 6.49 3.92 -10.10
CA SER A 114 6.58 3.86 -8.64
C SER A 114 6.69 5.24 -8.04
N TYR A 115 5.94 5.46 -6.97
CA TYR A 115 5.89 6.71 -6.21
C TYR A 115 5.97 6.42 -4.72
N ARG A 116 6.78 7.21 -4.03
CA ARG A 116 6.81 7.22 -2.56
C ARG A 116 6.29 8.55 -2.04
N LEU A 117 5.46 8.49 -1.00
CA LEU A 117 5.00 9.66 -0.27
C LEU A 117 6.17 10.60 0.09
N GLY A 118 6.03 11.87 -0.27
CA GLY A 118 7.05 12.91 -0.08
C GLY A 118 7.93 13.17 -1.31
N GLU A 119 7.85 12.33 -2.36
CA GLU A 119 8.37 12.70 -3.67
C GLU A 119 7.50 13.79 -4.31
N ASN A 120 8.11 14.71 -5.09
CA ASN A 120 7.36 15.80 -5.72
C ASN A 120 6.48 15.33 -6.89
N LYS A 121 6.85 14.22 -7.54
CA LYS A 121 6.21 13.67 -8.73
C LYS A 121 6.68 12.22 -8.94
N VAL A 122 5.96 11.47 -9.76
CA VAL A 122 6.36 10.12 -10.20
C VAL A 122 7.59 10.24 -11.11
N ARG A 123 8.71 9.65 -10.69
CA ARG A 123 10.00 9.70 -11.41
C ARG A 123 10.68 8.36 -11.54
N HIS A 124 10.08 7.30 -11.00
CA HIS A 124 10.67 5.98 -10.96
C HIS A 124 9.74 4.96 -11.60
N TRP A 125 10.33 3.88 -12.08
CA TRP A 125 9.60 2.72 -12.57
C TRP A 125 10.38 1.44 -12.25
N HIS A 126 9.70 0.31 -12.22
CA HIS A 126 10.31 -1.01 -12.13
C HIS A 126 9.47 -2.04 -12.89
N ASP A 127 10.06 -3.19 -13.18
CA ASP A 127 9.32 -4.30 -13.79
C ASP A 127 8.33 -4.91 -12.78
N PHE A 128 7.28 -5.59 -13.27
CA PHE A 128 6.27 -6.22 -12.41
C PHE A 128 6.85 -7.30 -11.48
N ASP A 129 7.93 -7.95 -11.89
CA ASP A 129 8.61 -9.01 -11.13
C ASP A 129 9.71 -8.45 -10.21
N GLU A 130 9.86 -7.13 -10.13
CA GLU A 130 10.88 -6.45 -9.33
C GLU A 130 10.26 -5.71 -8.13
N ASN A 131 11.01 -5.66 -7.03
CA ASN A 131 10.62 -4.91 -5.84
C ASN A 131 10.98 -3.42 -6.01
N TYR A 132 10.36 -2.56 -5.19
CA TYR A 132 10.61 -1.12 -5.14
C TYR A 132 12.09 -0.69 -5.03
N GLU A 133 12.94 -1.48 -4.37
CA GLU A 133 14.38 -1.22 -4.26
C GLU A 133 15.12 -1.29 -5.59
N SER A 134 14.56 -1.99 -6.58
CA SER A 134 15.12 -2.11 -7.93
C SER A 134 14.68 -0.98 -8.87
N ARG A 135 13.93 0.01 -8.36
CA ARG A 135 13.36 1.05 -9.21
C ARG A 135 14.42 1.88 -9.92
N ARG A 136 14.14 2.18 -11.18
CA ARG A 136 15.00 2.92 -12.10
C ARG A 136 14.41 4.31 -12.29
N THR A 137 15.28 5.30 -12.45
CA THR A 137 14.83 6.67 -12.76
C THR A 137 14.25 6.71 -14.18
N LEU A 138 13.17 7.46 -14.37
CA LEU A 138 12.64 7.80 -15.69
C LEU A 138 13.60 8.77 -16.38
N GLU A 139 14.47 8.27 -17.26
CA GLU A 139 15.42 9.09 -18.02
C GLU A 139 14.73 9.89 -19.14
N GLN A 140 13.70 9.31 -19.80
CA GLN A 140 12.82 9.99 -20.77
C GLN A 140 11.40 9.41 -20.72
N GLU A 141 10.39 10.27 -20.71
CA GLU A 141 8.96 9.89 -20.81
C GLU A 141 8.60 9.20 -22.14
N LEU A 142 9.50 9.21 -23.13
CA LEU A 142 9.28 8.62 -24.46
C LEU A 142 9.20 7.09 -24.45
N ASP A 143 9.71 6.45 -23.40
CA ASP A 143 9.69 5.00 -23.28
C ASP A 143 8.34 4.48 -22.76
N ILE A 144 7.57 5.33 -22.08
CA ILE A 144 6.28 4.98 -21.46
C ILE A 144 5.13 5.31 -22.44
N ILE A 145 4.00 4.61 -22.30
CA ILE A 145 2.80 4.93 -23.09
C ILE A 145 2.49 6.41 -23.07
N LYS A 146 2.13 6.93 -24.25
CA LYS A 146 1.58 8.27 -24.44
C LYS A 146 0.18 8.11 -25.01
N GLN A 147 -0.78 8.78 -24.40
CA GLN A 147 -2.15 8.89 -24.92
C GLN A 147 -2.29 10.18 -25.74
#